data_AF-A0A3M7AJY5-F1
#
_entry.id   AF-A0A3M7AJY5-F1
#
_cell.length_a   1.000
_cell.length_b   1.000
_cell.length_c   1.000
_cell.angle_alpha   90.00
_cell.angle_beta   90.00
_cell.angle_gamma   90.00
#
_symmetry.space_group_name_H-M   'P 1'
#
loop_
_entity.id
_entity.type
_entity.pdbx_description
1 polymer ?
#
loop_
_entity_poly.entity_id
_entity_poly.type
_entity_poly.pdbx_seq_one_letter_code
_entity_poly.pdbx_strand_id
1 'polypeptide(L)'
;MARHGVRVGALVSRNACRPGSSQLVQAPLTHRLRSTASHESDQKAATASLSPRWLGEIKQRIGKCITFGLNPAQTARAGHILQEIARDWRELVAGSEGFLTTPDRRGMHRQAVVWGEMDSMGRCISDVPAGAEILFSKGHVNNVMYNRYAESGRIGWAQKLAMLDPANKKAWRELFAPTSAGLILRAITTEFKFPMKWPDNISVYHKLRAEPTAGTDSFILDVLIVSELHQRPAARCIEDIVVYDYTVGKKTALRPFMLDVFKDTWQLQEEAKSKNSARVYGLLDQVRQLEQESWDRKDAVEDMGASKR
;
A
#
# COMPACT_ATOMS: atom_id res chain seq x y z
N MET A 1 -67.95 -20.89 -36.27
CA MET A 1 -67.97 -20.05 -37.50
C MET A 1 -66.54 -19.63 -37.83
N ALA A 2 -66.29 -19.49 -39.13
CA ALA A 2 -64.99 -19.44 -39.77
C ALA A 2 -64.16 -18.17 -39.51
N ARG A 3 -62.86 -18.31 -39.80
CA ARG A 3 -61.77 -17.32 -39.85
C ARG A 3 -62.13 -16.08 -40.68
N HIS A 4 -61.49 -14.95 -40.39
CA HIS A 4 -60.64 -14.16 -41.32
C HIS A 4 -59.88 -13.08 -40.52
N GLY A 5 -58.56 -12.96 -40.77
CA GLY A 5 -57.67 -12.00 -40.10
C GLY A 5 -57.30 -10.81 -40.98
N VAL A 6 -56.69 -9.79 -40.37
CA VAL A 6 -55.90 -8.76 -41.06
C VAL A 6 -54.70 -8.35 -40.18
N ARG A 7 -53.59 -8.10 -40.88
CA ARG A 7 -52.19 -7.90 -40.46
C ARG A 7 -51.95 -6.67 -39.58
N VAL A 8 -51.00 -6.76 -38.65
CA VAL A 8 -50.32 -5.61 -38.03
C VAL A 8 -48.92 -5.47 -38.63
N GLY A 9 -48.62 -4.27 -39.12
CA GLY A 9 -47.44 -3.97 -39.93
C GLY A 9 -46.14 -3.83 -39.14
N ALA A 10 -45.05 -4.21 -39.78
CA ALA A 10 -43.69 -3.91 -39.37
C ALA A 10 -43.33 -2.48 -39.83
N LEU A 11 -43.00 -1.60 -38.88
CA LEU A 11 -42.39 -0.31 -39.16
C LEU A 11 -40.87 -0.47 -39.22
N VAL A 12 -40.35 -0.46 -40.45
CA VAL A 12 -38.92 -0.33 -40.75
C VAL A 12 -38.58 1.17 -40.67
N SER A 13 -37.77 1.54 -39.68
CA SER A 13 -37.18 2.88 -39.62
C SER A 13 -35.94 2.93 -40.50
N ARG A 14 -36.01 3.67 -41.61
CA ARG A 14 -34.86 4.17 -42.35
C ARG A 14 -34.73 5.66 -42.03
N ASN A 15 -33.61 6.08 -41.48
CA ASN A 15 -32.94 7.31 -41.88
C ASN A 15 -31.47 7.28 -41.44
N ALA A 16 -30.61 7.24 -42.46
CA ALA A 16 -29.18 7.40 -42.36
C ALA A 16 -28.83 8.90 -42.35
N CYS A 17 -27.87 9.29 -41.51
CA CYS A 17 -27.12 10.53 -41.65
C CYS A 17 -25.63 10.28 -41.37
N ARG A 18 -24.80 10.97 -42.16
CA ARG A 18 -23.40 10.71 -42.52
C ARG A 18 -22.36 10.89 -41.40
N PRO A 19 -21.13 10.34 -41.56
CA PRO A 19 -20.00 10.64 -40.69
C PRO A 19 -19.42 12.02 -41.05
N GLY A 20 -19.54 12.98 -40.14
CA GLY A 20 -18.79 14.24 -40.18
C GLY A 20 -17.54 14.12 -39.32
N SER A 21 -16.38 14.11 -39.96
CA SER A 21 -15.06 14.13 -39.35
C SER A 21 -14.78 15.50 -38.73
N SER A 22 -14.98 15.63 -37.41
CA SER A 22 -14.41 16.73 -36.64
C SER A 22 -12.93 16.44 -36.39
N GLN A 23 -12.06 17.22 -37.04
CA GLN A 23 -10.63 17.22 -36.82
C GLN A 23 -10.35 17.55 -35.34
N LEU A 24 -9.87 16.57 -34.58
CA LEU A 24 -9.24 16.78 -33.29
C LEU A 24 -7.94 17.57 -33.52
N VAL A 25 -7.99 18.87 -33.25
CA VAL A 25 -6.80 19.71 -33.14
C VAL A 25 -5.94 19.12 -32.02
N GLN A 26 -4.80 18.52 -32.40
CA GLN A 26 -3.79 18.06 -31.46
C GLN A 26 -3.24 19.28 -30.72
N ALA A 27 -3.62 19.43 -29.45
CA ALA A 27 -2.96 20.34 -28.56
C ALA A 27 -1.48 19.92 -28.43
N PRO A 28 -0.51 20.84 -28.51
CA PRO A 28 0.89 20.49 -28.37
C PRO A 28 1.12 19.91 -26.97
N LEU A 29 1.76 18.74 -26.92
CA LEU A 29 2.24 18.12 -25.69
C LEU A 29 3.20 19.10 -25.01
N THR A 30 2.69 19.88 -24.06
CA THR A 30 3.54 20.65 -23.17
C THR A 30 4.41 19.65 -22.40
N HIS A 31 5.72 19.69 -22.65
CA HIS A 31 6.72 18.98 -21.87
C HIS A 31 6.42 19.21 -20.38
N ARG A 32 5.96 18.17 -19.68
CA ARG A 32 5.84 18.20 -18.22
C ARG A 32 7.25 18.36 -17.67
N LEU A 33 7.56 19.56 -17.21
CA LEU A 33 8.65 19.78 -16.28
C LEU A 33 8.30 19.01 -14.99
N ARG A 34 8.86 17.80 -14.84
CA ARG A 34 8.92 17.12 -13.55
C ARG A 34 9.73 18.02 -12.64
N SER A 35 9.08 18.65 -11.67
CA SER A 35 9.79 19.31 -10.58
C SER A 35 10.53 18.23 -9.79
N THR A 36 11.82 18.11 -10.05
CA THR A 36 12.77 17.31 -9.28
C THR A 36 13.25 18.16 -8.11
N ALA A 37 12.40 18.34 -7.10
CA ALA A 37 12.87 18.72 -5.77
C ALA A 37 13.04 17.43 -4.96
N SER A 38 14.06 16.66 -5.32
CA SER A 38 14.49 15.45 -4.62
C SER A 38 15.52 15.84 -3.56
N HIS A 39 15.05 16.31 -2.41
CA HIS A 39 15.78 16.09 -1.17
C HIS A 39 15.28 14.75 -0.61
N GLU A 40 15.72 13.67 -1.25
CA GLU A 40 15.60 12.32 -0.70
C GLU A 40 16.65 12.22 0.43
N SER A 41 16.28 11.68 1.58
CA SER A 41 17.25 11.30 2.61
C SER A 41 18.25 10.31 2.00
N ASP A 42 19.56 10.62 1.98
CA ASP A 42 20.60 9.81 1.31
C ASP A 42 20.73 8.36 1.83
N GLN A 43 20.19 8.05 3.01
CA GLN A 43 20.20 6.69 3.54
C GLN A 43 19.02 5.88 3.00
N LYS A 44 19.30 4.94 2.10
CA LYS A 44 18.30 3.99 1.60
C LYS A 44 17.79 3.11 2.75
N ALA A 45 16.47 2.91 2.84
CA ALA A 45 15.85 2.04 3.84
C ALA A 45 16.44 0.61 3.83
N ALA A 46 16.56 -0.04 4.99
CA ALA A 46 17.16 -1.38 5.06
C ALA A 46 16.47 -2.42 4.17
N THR A 47 15.15 -2.31 4.02
CA THR A 47 14.34 -3.22 3.21
C THR A 47 14.43 -2.92 1.70
N ALA A 48 15.03 -1.80 1.28
CA ALA A 48 15.07 -1.41 -0.12
C ALA A 48 15.96 -2.30 -1.00
N SER A 49 16.93 -2.99 -0.40
CA SER A 49 17.76 -4.01 -1.06
C SER A 49 17.22 -5.43 -0.88
N LEU A 50 16.16 -5.62 -0.08
CA LEU A 50 15.60 -6.93 0.21
C LEU A 50 14.50 -7.30 -0.77
N SER A 51 14.25 -8.61 -0.90
CA SER A 51 13.07 -9.13 -1.60
C SER A 51 11.79 -8.53 -1.02
N PRO A 52 10.76 -8.19 -1.81
CA PRO A 52 9.44 -7.81 -1.29
C PRO A 52 8.77 -8.91 -0.44
N ARG A 53 9.31 -10.13 -0.44
CA ARG A 53 8.87 -11.28 0.36
C ARG A 53 9.83 -11.61 1.51
N TRP A 54 10.80 -10.76 1.80
CA TRP A 54 11.88 -11.02 2.76
C TRP A 54 11.39 -11.54 4.12
N LEU A 55 10.27 -11.02 4.63
CA LEU A 55 9.71 -11.46 5.90
C LEU A 55 9.26 -12.93 5.86
N GLY A 56 8.66 -13.35 4.75
CA GLY A 56 8.29 -14.75 4.51
C GLY A 56 9.52 -15.64 4.30
N GLU A 57 10.53 -15.14 3.59
CA GLU A 57 11.79 -15.85 3.35
C GLU A 57 12.55 -16.07 4.67
N ILE A 58 12.60 -15.09 5.58
CA ILE A 58 13.19 -15.26 6.91
C ILE A 58 12.48 -16.36 7.69
N LYS A 59 11.15 -16.40 7.68
CA LYS A 59 10.39 -17.46 8.37
C LYS A 59 10.72 -18.84 7.81
N GLN A 60 10.87 -18.96 6.49
CA GLN A 60 11.27 -20.21 5.85
C GLN A 60 12.69 -20.62 6.25
N ARG A 61 13.63 -19.67 6.30
CA ARG A 61 15.01 -19.90 6.74
C ARG A 61 15.07 -20.41 8.18
N ILE A 62 14.34 -19.76 9.10
CA ILE A 62 14.23 -20.23 10.49
C ILE A 62 13.59 -21.61 10.54
N GLY A 63 12.52 -21.85 9.77
CA GLY A 63 11.86 -23.15 9.66
C GLY A 63 12.82 -24.26 9.23
N LYS A 64 13.69 -23.99 8.26
CA LYS A 64 14.75 -24.94 7.86
C LYS A 64 15.68 -25.28 9.02
N CYS A 65 16.13 -24.28 9.78
CA CYS A 65 16.97 -24.52 10.96
C CYS A 65 16.24 -25.41 11.99
N ILE A 66 14.95 -25.16 12.25
CA ILE A 66 14.14 -25.96 13.17
C ILE A 66 13.98 -27.40 12.67
N THR A 67 13.65 -27.60 11.39
CA THR A 67 13.48 -28.93 10.80
C THR A 67 14.76 -29.74 10.82
N PHE A 68 15.92 -29.09 10.64
CA PHE A 68 17.22 -29.75 10.69
C PHE A 68 17.59 -30.29 12.09
N GLY A 69 17.06 -29.66 13.14
CA GLY A 69 17.36 -29.96 14.53
C GLY A 69 18.17 -28.85 15.19
N LEU A 70 17.56 -28.20 16.18
CA LEU A 70 18.19 -27.17 17.01
C LEU A 70 18.39 -27.67 18.43
N ASN A 71 19.49 -27.25 19.06
CA ASN A 71 19.67 -27.44 20.49
C ASN A 71 18.72 -26.51 21.31
N PRO A 72 18.55 -26.70 22.63
CA PRO A 72 17.63 -25.89 23.43
C PRO A 72 17.90 -24.37 23.39
N ALA A 73 19.16 -23.95 23.38
CA ALA A 73 19.52 -22.52 23.33
C ALA A 73 19.19 -21.89 21.97
N GLN A 74 19.47 -22.62 20.89
CA GLN A 74 19.11 -22.22 19.52
C GLN A 74 17.60 -22.17 19.31
N THR A 75 16.87 -23.14 19.88
CA THR A 75 15.41 -23.21 19.84
C THR A 75 14.79 -22.00 20.53
N ALA A 76 15.29 -21.64 21.71
CA ALA A 76 14.86 -20.43 22.42
C ALA A 76 15.13 -19.16 21.60
N ARG A 77 16.33 -19.04 20.99
CA ARG A 77 16.69 -17.91 20.11
C ARG A 77 15.76 -17.81 18.90
N ALA A 78 15.52 -18.92 18.20
CA ALA A 78 14.58 -18.99 17.08
C ALA A 78 13.16 -18.57 17.50
N GLY A 79 12.71 -19.02 18.67
CA GLY A 79 11.43 -18.63 19.26
C GLY A 79 11.33 -17.13 19.50
N HIS A 80 12.38 -16.50 20.06
CA HIS A 80 12.42 -15.05 20.26
C HIS A 80 12.36 -14.27 18.94
N ILE A 81 13.11 -14.68 17.93
CA ILE A 81 13.10 -14.05 16.59
C ILE A 81 11.69 -14.14 15.97
N LEU A 82 11.08 -15.32 16.02
CA LEU A 82 9.73 -15.53 15.49
C LEU A 82 8.67 -14.73 16.25
N GLN A 83 8.82 -14.58 17.57
CA GLN A 83 7.94 -13.76 18.40
C GLN A 83 8.04 -12.28 18.02
N GLU A 84 9.25 -11.75 17.85
CA GLU A 84 9.45 -10.36 17.40
C GLU A 84 8.82 -10.14 16.02
N ILE A 85 9.10 -11.03 15.06
CA ILE A 85 8.51 -10.97 13.72
C ILE A 85 6.98 -11.02 13.79
N ALA A 86 6.39 -11.92 14.56
CA ALA A 86 4.94 -12.07 14.63
C ALA A 86 4.26 -10.82 15.20
N ARG A 87 4.87 -10.19 16.21
CA ARG A 87 4.32 -9.03 16.91
C ARG A 87 4.51 -7.74 16.12
N ASP A 88 5.73 -7.50 15.62
CA ASP A 88 6.18 -6.19 15.16
C ASP A 88 6.41 -6.13 13.64
N TRP A 89 5.88 -7.08 12.87
CA TRP A 89 6.13 -7.13 11.42
C TRP A 89 5.77 -5.83 10.69
N ARG A 90 4.79 -5.05 11.17
CA ARG A 90 4.39 -3.79 10.53
C ARG A 90 5.48 -2.75 10.68
N GLU A 91 6.04 -2.63 11.88
CA GLU A 91 7.17 -1.77 12.20
C GLU A 91 8.42 -2.22 11.40
N LEU A 92 8.64 -3.53 11.29
CA LEU A 92 9.77 -4.06 10.53
C LEU A 92 9.63 -3.83 9.02
N VAL A 93 8.43 -3.97 8.45
CA VAL A 93 8.18 -3.81 7.01
C VAL A 93 8.01 -2.33 6.63
N ALA A 94 7.12 -1.61 7.30
CA ALA A 94 6.79 -0.22 6.98
C ALA A 94 7.67 0.77 7.73
N GLY A 95 7.91 0.52 9.02
CA GLY A 95 8.72 1.42 9.86
C GLY A 95 10.18 1.50 9.44
N SER A 96 10.77 0.43 8.89
CA SER A 96 12.13 0.47 8.33
C SER A 96 12.26 1.37 7.09
N GLU A 97 11.14 1.72 6.46
CA GLU A 97 11.07 2.69 5.37
C GLU A 97 10.65 4.09 5.83
N GLY A 98 10.47 4.29 7.15
CA GLY A 98 10.06 5.55 7.77
C GLY A 98 8.55 5.78 7.85
N PHE A 99 7.72 4.76 7.61
CA PHE A 99 6.29 4.90 7.87
C PHE A 99 5.98 4.79 9.37
N LEU A 100 5.15 5.69 9.89
CA LEU A 100 4.74 5.67 11.30
C LEU A 100 3.55 4.72 11.48
N THR A 101 3.76 3.62 12.18
CA THR A 101 2.78 2.52 12.32
C THR A 101 1.90 2.62 13.57
N THR A 102 2.21 3.55 14.47
CA THR A 102 1.57 3.69 15.77
C THR A 102 0.10 4.14 15.65
N PRO A 103 -0.79 3.80 16.61
CA PRO A 103 -2.22 4.09 16.51
C PRO A 103 -2.59 5.58 16.42
N ASP A 104 -1.72 6.44 16.94
CA ASP A 104 -1.82 7.90 16.93
C ASP A 104 -1.37 8.52 15.60
N ARG A 105 -0.81 7.75 14.66
CA ARG A 105 -0.32 8.29 13.37
C ARG A 105 -0.65 7.44 12.14
N ARG A 106 -1.01 6.16 12.30
CA ARG A 106 -1.41 5.31 11.17
C ARG A 106 -2.71 5.79 10.51
N GLY A 107 -2.78 5.70 9.20
CA GLY A 107 -3.93 6.16 8.42
C GLY A 107 -5.14 5.23 8.53
N MET A 108 -4.96 3.96 8.21
CA MET A 108 -6.01 2.95 8.32
C MET A 108 -5.43 1.65 8.86
N HIS A 109 -6.16 0.95 9.74
CA HIS A 109 -5.65 -0.25 10.40
C HIS A 109 -6.60 -1.43 10.26
N ARG A 110 -6.07 -2.53 9.70
CA ARG A 110 -6.77 -3.82 9.56
C ARG A 110 -8.19 -3.69 8.99
N GLN A 111 -8.39 -2.77 8.05
CA GLN A 111 -9.64 -2.65 7.33
C GLN A 111 -9.90 -3.95 6.58
N ALA A 112 -11.06 -4.56 6.81
CA ALA A 112 -11.44 -5.77 6.06
C ALA A 112 -11.58 -5.41 4.58
N VAL A 113 -10.91 -6.20 3.73
CA VAL A 113 -11.29 -6.28 2.32
C VAL A 113 -12.68 -6.93 2.32
N VAL A 114 -13.62 -6.38 1.55
CA VAL A 114 -14.96 -6.97 1.40
C VAL A 114 -15.11 -7.62 0.04
N TRP A 115 -15.89 -8.70 -0.04
CA TRP A 115 -15.98 -9.52 -1.25
C TRP A 115 -16.34 -8.72 -2.52
N GLY A 116 -17.22 -7.72 -2.39
CA GLY A 116 -17.64 -6.85 -3.50
C GLY A 116 -16.56 -5.89 -4.04
N GLU A 117 -15.39 -5.82 -3.41
CA GLU A 117 -14.23 -5.05 -3.91
C GLU A 117 -13.39 -5.85 -4.92
N MET A 118 -13.69 -7.15 -5.07
CA MET A 118 -13.03 -8.01 -6.05
C MET A 118 -13.67 -7.83 -7.43
N ASP A 119 -12.83 -7.80 -8.45
CA ASP A 119 -13.23 -7.95 -9.84
C ASP A 119 -12.92 -9.36 -10.30
N SER A 120 -13.91 -10.02 -10.89
CA SER A 120 -13.77 -11.31 -11.54
C SER A 120 -13.44 -11.13 -13.02
N MET A 121 -12.15 -11.18 -13.34
CA MET A 121 -11.68 -11.31 -14.73
C MET A 121 -11.89 -12.76 -15.20
N GLY A 122 -13.15 -13.15 -15.40
CA GLY A 122 -13.54 -14.43 -15.98
C GLY A 122 -13.56 -14.33 -17.50
N ARG A 123 -12.81 -15.20 -18.19
CA ARG A 123 -13.06 -15.45 -19.60
C ARG A 123 -14.31 -16.33 -19.65
N CYS A 124 -15.44 -15.81 -20.14
CA CYS A 124 -16.52 -16.66 -20.62
C CYS A 124 -15.98 -17.40 -21.84
N ILE A 125 -15.48 -18.63 -21.64
CA ILE A 125 -15.25 -19.53 -22.78
C ILE A 125 -16.63 -20.10 -23.08
N SER A 126 -17.30 -19.54 -24.09
CA SER A 126 -18.61 -20.02 -24.54
C SER A 126 -18.57 -21.42 -25.16
N ASP A 127 -17.36 -21.98 -25.37
CA ASP A 127 -17.15 -23.19 -26.18
C ASP A 127 -16.55 -24.35 -25.38
N VAL A 128 -16.77 -24.39 -24.06
CA VAL A 128 -16.30 -25.51 -23.23
C VAL A 128 -17.33 -26.65 -23.27
N PRO A 129 -16.94 -27.90 -23.58
CA PRO A 129 -17.83 -29.04 -23.55
C PRO A 129 -18.47 -29.21 -22.16
N ALA A 130 -19.74 -29.63 -22.15
CA ALA A 130 -20.46 -29.99 -20.93
C ALA A 130 -19.63 -31.01 -20.13
N GLY A 131 -19.09 -30.59 -18.98
CA GLY A 131 -18.25 -31.42 -18.11
C GLY A 131 -16.89 -30.83 -17.75
N ALA A 132 -16.44 -29.74 -18.37
CA ALA A 132 -15.29 -29.03 -17.84
C ALA A 132 -15.72 -28.14 -16.67
N GLU A 133 -15.37 -28.64 -15.49
CA GLU A 133 -15.31 -27.98 -14.19
C GLU A 133 -15.19 -26.46 -14.30
N ILE A 134 -16.08 -25.76 -13.59
CA ILE A 134 -16.17 -24.31 -13.42
C ILE A 134 -14.77 -23.70 -13.42
N LEU A 135 -14.37 -23.13 -14.56
CA LEU A 135 -13.07 -22.50 -14.76
C LEU A 135 -12.94 -21.39 -13.72
N PHE A 136 -12.15 -21.65 -12.67
CA PHE A 136 -11.96 -20.77 -11.52
C PHE A 136 -11.78 -19.32 -11.97
N SER A 137 -12.78 -18.49 -11.67
CA SER A 137 -12.70 -17.05 -11.82
C SER A 137 -11.47 -16.55 -11.07
N LYS A 138 -10.48 -16.01 -11.79
CA LYS A 138 -9.28 -15.39 -11.20
C LYS A 138 -9.66 -14.02 -10.63
N GLY A 139 -10.45 -14.01 -9.56
CA GLY A 139 -10.83 -12.79 -8.87
C GLY A 139 -9.68 -12.21 -8.04
N HIS A 140 -9.53 -10.90 -8.04
CA HIS A 140 -8.66 -10.13 -7.14
C HIS A 140 -9.28 -8.78 -6.83
N VAL A 141 -8.79 -8.08 -5.81
CA VAL A 141 -9.25 -6.71 -5.51
C VAL A 141 -9.04 -5.83 -6.74
N ASN A 142 -10.09 -5.12 -7.17
CA ASN A 142 -10.05 -4.25 -8.34
C ASN A 142 -9.01 -3.13 -8.15
N ASN A 143 -8.28 -2.79 -9.20
CA ASN A 143 -7.21 -1.80 -9.15
C ASN A 143 -7.68 -0.43 -8.64
N VAL A 144 -8.91 -0.01 -8.94
CA VAL A 144 -9.49 1.27 -8.48
C VAL A 144 -9.60 1.33 -6.96
N MET A 145 -9.79 0.18 -6.31
CA MET A 145 -9.97 0.11 -4.85
C MET A 145 -8.72 0.55 -4.10
N TYR A 146 -7.52 0.33 -4.64
CA TYR A 146 -6.27 0.77 -4.00
C TYR A 146 -6.19 2.29 -3.88
N ASN A 147 -6.68 3.05 -4.87
CA ASN A 147 -6.75 4.51 -4.78
C ASN A 147 -7.77 4.95 -3.71
N ARG A 148 -8.89 4.22 -3.59
CA ARG A 148 -9.89 4.47 -2.54
C ARG A 148 -9.34 4.16 -1.14
N TYR A 149 -8.53 3.11 -1.00
CA TYR A 149 -7.85 2.79 0.25
C TYR A 149 -6.80 3.83 0.61
N ALA A 150 -6.01 4.31 -0.37
CA ALA A 150 -5.05 5.39 -0.18
C ALA A 150 -5.75 6.68 0.30
N GLU A 151 -6.84 7.08 -0.36
CA GLU A 151 -7.66 8.23 0.03
C GLU A 151 -8.18 8.09 1.47
N SER A 152 -8.79 6.94 1.79
CA SER A 152 -9.35 6.68 3.12
C SER A 152 -8.26 6.70 4.20
N GLY A 153 -7.10 6.11 3.91
CA GLY A 153 -5.93 6.16 4.76
C GLY A 153 -5.41 7.59 4.96
N ARG A 154 -5.40 8.43 3.91
CA ARG A 154 -4.93 9.81 3.98
C ARG A 154 -5.82 10.64 4.89
N ILE A 155 -7.14 10.49 4.78
CA ILE A 155 -8.10 11.15 5.67
C ILE A 155 -7.91 10.69 7.11
N GLY A 156 -7.72 9.39 7.36
CA GLY A 156 -7.43 8.87 8.69
C GLY A 156 -6.14 9.45 9.27
N TRP A 157 -5.06 9.47 8.49
CA TRP A 157 -3.75 10.02 8.86
C TRP A 157 -3.86 11.51 9.21
N ALA A 158 -4.55 12.27 8.36
CA ALA A 158 -4.84 13.66 8.58
C ALA A 158 -5.63 13.95 9.86
N GLN A 159 -6.68 13.17 10.13
CA GLN A 159 -7.45 13.28 11.37
C GLN A 159 -6.59 13.04 12.60
N LYS A 160 -5.61 12.13 12.50
CA LYS A 160 -4.64 11.89 13.57
C LYS A 160 -3.72 13.09 13.80
N LEU A 161 -3.18 13.70 12.74
CA LEU A 161 -2.41 14.94 12.87
C LEU A 161 -3.23 16.06 13.52
N ALA A 162 -4.52 16.18 13.18
CA ALA A 162 -5.43 17.14 13.82
C ALA A 162 -5.63 16.90 15.32
N MET A 163 -5.47 15.66 15.80
CA MET A 163 -5.54 15.34 17.23
C MET A 163 -4.26 15.72 17.97
N LEU A 164 -3.12 15.74 17.28
CA LEU A 164 -1.82 16.15 17.84
C LEU A 164 -1.68 17.66 17.97
N ASP A 165 -2.51 18.43 17.25
CA ASP A 165 -2.58 19.89 17.33
C ASP A 165 -4.01 20.36 17.69
N PRO A 166 -4.40 20.25 18.97
CA PRO A 166 -5.73 20.64 19.42
C PRO A 166 -6.04 22.13 19.19
N ALA A 167 -5.02 22.99 19.23
CA ALA A 167 -5.16 24.43 19.06
C ALA A 167 -5.68 24.79 17.67
N ASN A 168 -5.27 24.06 16.63
CA ASN A 168 -5.73 24.28 15.25
C ASN A 168 -6.70 23.21 14.75
N LYS A 169 -7.34 22.42 15.64
CA LYS A 169 -8.24 21.30 15.28
C LYS A 169 -9.34 21.68 14.27
N LYS A 170 -9.88 22.91 14.36
CA LYS A 170 -10.87 23.41 13.40
C LYS A 170 -10.25 23.60 12.01
N ALA A 171 -9.11 24.28 11.94
CA ALA A 171 -8.38 24.51 10.69
C ALA A 171 -7.96 23.19 10.03
N TRP A 172 -7.48 22.22 10.82
CA TRP A 172 -7.19 20.88 10.32
C TRP A 172 -8.40 20.20 9.70
N ARG A 173 -9.57 20.28 10.34
CA ARG A 173 -10.81 19.68 9.80
C ARG A 173 -11.23 20.31 8.48
N GLU A 174 -11.09 21.63 8.37
CA GLU A 174 -11.40 22.37 7.16
C GLU A 174 -10.46 22.05 6.00
N LEU A 175 -9.22 21.60 6.25
CA LEU A 175 -8.30 21.18 5.17
C LEU A 175 -8.84 20.02 4.32
N PHE A 176 -9.79 19.25 4.87
CA PHE A 176 -10.41 18.10 4.21
C PHE A 176 -11.86 18.37 3.81
N ALA A 177 -12.35 19.58 4.05
CA ALA A 177 -13.64 20.06 3.58
C ALA A 177 -13.43 21.10 2.48
N PRO A 178 -14.32 21.20 1.48
CA PRO A 178 -14.20 22.21 0.42
C PRO A 178 -14.66 23.60 0.89
N THR A 179 -14.31 24.01 2.12
CA THR A 179 -14.89 25.19 2.78
C THR A 179 -13.93 26.38 2.88
N SER A 180 -12.61 26.15 2.86
CA SER A 180 -11.61 27.22 2.99
C SER A 180 -10.32 26.90 2.22
N ALA A 181 -9.16 26.86 2.86
CA ALA A 181 -7.97 26.27 2.24
C ALA A 181 -7.97 24.76 2.49
N GLY A 182 -7.87 23.97 1.41
CA GLY A 182 -7.94 22.51 1.45
C GLY A 182 -6.80 21.81 0.71
N LEU A 183 -6.64 20.52 1.01
CA LEU A 183 -5.66 19.65 0.37
C LEU A 183 -6.28 18.92 -0.82
N ILE A 184 -5.77 19.21 -2.01
CA ILE A 184 -6.21 18.61 -3.28
C ILE A 184 -5.20 17.56 -3.73
N LEU A 185 -5.69 16.38 -4.09
CA LEU A 185 -4.90 15.36 -4.79
C LEU A 185 -4.74 15.75 -6.26
N ARG A 186 -3.59 16.33 -6.63
CA ARG A 186 -3.27 16.72 -8.02
C ARG A 186 -2.99 15.51 -8.90
N ALA A 187 -2.31 14.50 -8.36
CA ALA A 187 -2.02 13.25 -9.06
C ALA A 187 -1.82 12.10 -8.07
N ILE A 188 -2.14 10.88 -8.51
CA ILE A 188 -1.80 9.66 -7.81
C ILE A 188 -1.18 8.65 -8.79
N THR A 189 -0.08 8.02 -8.39
CA THR A 189 0.51 6.88 -9.10
C THR A 189 0.41 5.66 -8.22
N THR A 190 -0.05 4.52 -8.75
CA THR A 190 -0.25 3.29 -7.98
C THR A 190 0.51 2.14 -8.60
N GLU A 191 1.35 1.50 -7.81
CA GLU A 191 2.13 0.32 -8.17
C GLU A 191 1.58 -0.91 -7.46
N PHE A 192 0.93 -1.80 -8.22
CA PHE A 192 0.38 -3.05 -7.70
C PHE A 192 1.49 -4.09 -7.54
N LYS A 193 1.57 -4.74 -6.37
CA LYS A 193 2.65 -5.69 -6.05
C LYS A 193 2.24 -7.15 -6.16
N PHE A 194 0.96 -7.47 -5.95
CA PHE A 194 0.38 -8.79 -6.20
C PHE A 194 -1.16 -8.75 -6.24
N PRO A 195 -1.82 -9.75 -6.85
CA PRO A 195 -3.28 -9.82 -6.89
C PRO A 195 -3.86 -10.27 -5.55
N MET A 196 -3.98 -9.34 -4.60
CA MET A 196 -4.62 -9.56 -3.29
C MET A 196 -6.10 -9.96 -3.46
N LYS A 197 -6.59 -10.84 -2.59
CA LYS A 197 -7.96 -11.38 -2.66
C LYS A 197 -8.65 -11.29 -1.31
N TRP A 198 -9.97 -11.33 -1.34
CA TRP A 198 -10.75 -11.67 -0.15
C TRP A 198 -10.58 -13.17 0.19
N PRO A 199 -10.57 -13.56 1.47
CA PRO A 199 -10.52 -12.69 2.65
C PRO A 199 -9.10 -12.18 2.94
N ASP A 200 -8.99 -10.89 3.27
CA ASP A 200 -7.78 -10.26 3.80
C ASP A 200 -8.17 -9.00 4.60
N ASN A 201 -7.22 -8.47 5.35
CA ASN A 201 -7.32 -7.13 5.93
C ASN A 201 -6.16 -6.29 5.38
N ILE A 202 -6.37 -4.98 5.27
CA ILE A 202 -5.31 -4.05 4.88
C ILE A 202 -5.03 -3.05 5.99
N SER A 203 -3.77 -2.64 6.08
CA SER A 203 -3.39 -1.41 6.78
C SER A 203 -2.77 -0.45 5.77
N VAL A 204 -3.02 0.85 5.96
CA VAL A 204 -2.54 1.91 5.06
C VAL A 204 -1.76 2.93 5.87
N TYR A 205 -0.55 3.20 5.40
CA TYR A 205 0.38 4.14 6.01
C TYR A 205 0.74 5.23 5.03
N HIS A 206 0.86 6.44 5.54
CA HIS A 206 1.28 7.62 4.81
C HIS A 206 2.54 8.17 5.45
N LYS A 207 3.44 8.71 4.63
CA LYS A 207 4.61 9.44 5.09
C LYS A 207 4.89 10.61 4.15
N LEU A 208 5.42 11.70 4.70
CA LEU A 208 6.01 12.77 3.90
C LEU A 208 7.20 12.19 3.15
N ARG A 209 7.37 12.53 1.87
CA ARG A 209 8.51 12.07 1.07
C ARG A 209 9.80 12.86 1.36
N ALA A 210 9.66 14.14 1.67
CA ALA A 210 10.77 15.06 1.94
C ALA A 210 10.40 15.98 3.11
N GLU A 211 11.41 16.60 3.72
CA GLU A 211 11.23 17.58 4.77
C GLU A 211 10.37 18.77 4.25
N PRO A 212 9.32 19.16 4.99
CA PRO A 212 8.48 20.27 4.57
C PRO A 212 9.23 21.60 4.71
N THR A 213 9.18 22.42 3.66
CA THR A 213 9.86 23.72 3.62
C THR A 213 8.83 24.86 3.69
N ALA A 214 9.19 25.95 4.36
CA ALA A 214 8.32 27.13 4.40
C ALA A 214 8.06 27.67 2.98
N GLY A 215 6.82 28.11 2.72
CA GLY A 215 6.44 28.68 1.43
C GLY A 215 6.09 27.67 0.33
N THR A 216 6.24 26.35 0.56
CA THR A 216 5.81 25.35 -0.43
C THR A 216 4.29 25.28 -0.52
N ASP A 217 3.76 25.18 -1.74
CA ASP A 217 2.33 25.07 -2.04
C ASP A 217 1.85 23.62 -2.29
N SER A 218 2.80 22.68 -2.28
CA SER A 218 2.56 21.28 -2.58
C SER A 218 3.60 20.38 -1.92
N PHE A 219 3.24 19.13 -1.70
CA PHE A 219 4.09 18.11 -1.09
C PHE A 219 3.69 16.72 -1.59
N ILE A 220 4.63 15.78 -1.51
CA ILE A 220 4.40 14.39 -1.90
C ILE A 220 4.21 13.53 -0.66
N LEU A 221 3.17 12.70 -0.68
CA LEU A 221 3.00 11.60 0.26
C LEU A 221 3.33 10.28 -0.42
N ASP A 222 4.19 9.50 0.23
CA ASP A 222 4.31 8.08 -0.08
C ASP A 222 3.24 7.32 0.70
N VAL A 223 2.63 6.34 0.05
CA VAL A 223 1.59 5.50 0.64
C VAL A 223 1.98 4.04 0.54
N LEU A 224 1.87 3.32 1.65
CA LEU A 224 2.07 1.89 1.72
C LEU A 224 0.77 1.20 2.12
N ILE A 225 0.23 0.39 1.20
CA ILE A 225 -0.92 -0.48 1.47
C ILE A 225 -0.36 -1.87 1.71
N VAL A 226 -0.47 -2.38 2.94
CA VAL A 226 0.03 -3.72 3.31
C VAL A 226 -1.13 -4.70 3.45
N SER A 227 -0.91 -5.92 2.96
CA SER A 227 -1.77 -7.06 3.26
C SER A 227 -1.41 -7.62 4.64
N GLU A 228 -2.42 -7.80 5.48
CA GLU A 228 -2.27 -8.34 6.82
C GLU A 228 -2.11 -9.86 6.80
N LEU A 229 -2.76 -10.55 5.86
CA LEU A 229 -2.61 -11.99 5.65
C LEU A 229 -1.23 -12.34 5.13
N HIS A 230 -0.73 -11.60 4.13
CA HIS A 230 0.56 -11.89 3.48
C HIS A 230 1.73 -11.18 4.14
N GLN A 231 1.46 -10.22 5.04
CA GLN A 231 2.45 -9.44 5.79
C GLN A 231 3.49 -8.77 4.88
N ARG A 232 3.03 -8.22 3.75
CA ARG A 232 3.88 -7.56 2.76
C ARG A 232 3.11 -6.47 2.00
N PRO A 233 3.82 -5.54 1.33
CA PRO A 233 3.16 -4.53 0.50
C PRO A 233 2.27 -5.16 -0.59
N ALA A 234 1.00 -4.76 -0.62
CA ALA A 234 0.04 -5.10 -1.67
C ALA A 234 0.06 -4.05 -2.80
N ALA A 235 0.18 -2.78 -2.44
CA ALA A 235 0.43 -1.70 -3.38
C ALA A 235 1.26 -0.58 -2.73
N ARG A 236 1.89 0.22 -3.58
CA ARG A 236 2.51 1.49 -3.20
C ARG A 236 1.86 2.61 -3.99
N CYS A 237 1.54 3.71 -3.34
CA CYS A 237 1.03 4.89 -4.03
C CYS A 237 1.94 6.09 -3.80
N ILE A 238 1.94 7.01 -4.75
CA ILE A 238 2.59 8.31 -4.66
C ILE A 238 1.50 9.34 -4.89
N GLU A 239 1.20 10.12 -3.87
CA GLU A 239 0.18 11.17 -3.91
C GLU A 239 0.84 12.53 -3.98
N ASP A 240 0.50 13.30 -5.01
CA ASP A 240 0.92 14.68 -5.19
C ASP A 240 -0.17 15.60 -4.67
N ILE A 241 0.07 16.21 -3.51
CA ILE A 241 -0.90 17.02 -2.78
C ILE A 241 -0.58 18.50 -2.97
N VAL A 242 -1.59 19.29 -3.29
CA VAL A 242 -1.52 20.74 -3.43
C VAL A 242 -2.40 21.40 -2.38
N VAL A 243 -1.92 22.48 -1.78
CA VAL A 243 -2.72 23.34 -0.91
C VAL A 243 -3.43 24.37 -1.79
N TYR A 244 -4.76 24.35 -1.75
CA TYR A 244 -5.61 25.19 -2.59
C TYR A 244 -6.56 26.01 -1.75
N ASP A 245 -6.59 27.32 -1.98
CA ASP A 245 -7.55 28.23 -1.38
C ASP A 245 -8.81 28.26 -2.25
N TYR A 246 -9.90 27.65 -1.76
CA TYR A 246 -11.16 27.61 -2.49
C TYR A 246 -11.89 28.96 -2.51
N THR A 247 -11.56 29.88 -1.61
CA THR A 247 -12.19 31.20 -1.56
C THR A 247 -11.63 32.13 -2.64
N VAL A 248 -10.33 32.01 -2.92
CA VAL A 248 -9.63 32.80 -3.94
C VAL A 248 -9.48 32.04 -5.27
N GLY A 249 -9.67 30.71 -5.25
CA GLY A 249 -9.52 29.88 -6.45
C GLY A 249 -8.08 29.77 -6.93
N LYS A 250 -7.11 29.66 -6.02
CA LYS A 250 -5.68 29.54 -6.36
C LYS A 250 -4.90 28.70 -5.37
N LYS A 251 -3.73 28.22 -5.78
CA LYS A 251 -2.78 27.58 -4.86
C LYS A 251 -2.29 28.56 -3.80
N THR A 252 -2.03 28.06 -2.61
CA THR A 252 -1.48 28.83 -1.49
C THR A 252 -0.41 28.03 -0.77
N ALA A 253 0.43 28.68 0.02
CA ALA A 253 1.47 27.99 0.78
C ALA A 253 0.88 27.17 1.93
N LEU A 254 1.62 26.16 2.39
CA LEU A 254 1.35 25.48 3.67
C LEU A 254 1.24 26.52 4.79
N ARG A 255 0.18 26.39 5.61
CA ARG A 255 -0.03 27.27 6.76
C ARG A 255 1.00 26.94 7.86
N PRO A 256 1.44 27.92 8.68
CA PRO A 256 2.50 27.70 9.69
C PRO A 256 2.23 26.51 10.62
N PHE A 257 1.02 26.38 11.14
CA PHE A 257 0.66 25.26 12.02
C PHE A 257 0.82 23.88 11.35
N MET A 258 0.60 23.80 10.02
CA MET A 258 0.79 22.56 9.27
C MET A 258 2.27 22.24 9.12
N LEU A 259 3.08 23.28 8.87
CA LEU A 259 4.52 23.15 8.70
C LEU A 259 5.16 22.60 9.98
N ASP A 260 4.76 23.11 11.15
CA ASP A 260 5.28 22.65 12.45
C ASP A 260 4.96 21.16 12.66
N VAL A 261 3.70 20.76 12.50
CA VAL A 261 3.27 19.35 12.64
C VAL A 261 3.96 18.45 11.61
N PHE A 262 4.15 18.92 10.37
CA PHE A 262 4.81 18.15 9.32
C PHE A 262 6.31 18.00 9.61
N LYS A 263 6.99 19.01 10.18
CA LYS A 263 8.41 18.91 10.58
C LYS A 263 8.59 17.87 11.67
N ASP A 264 7.76 17.92 12.72
CA ASP A 264 7.78 16.92 13.79
C ASP A 264 7.51 15.52 13.24
N THR A 265 6.53 15.41 12.32
CA THR A 265 6.20 14.14 11.66
C THR A 265 7.37 13.61 10.84
N TRP A 266 8.04 14.47 10.06
CA TRP A 266 9.21 14.11 9.26
C TRP A 266 10.38 13.61 10.13
N GLN A 267 10.67 14.30 11.24
CA GLN A 267 11.71 13.87 12.19
C GLN A 267 11.42 12.47 12.74
N LEU A 268 10.17 12.23 13.19
CA LEU A 268 9.76 10.91 13.67
C LEU A 268 9.86 9.82 12.59
N GLN A 269 9.58 10.16 11.32
CA GLN A 269 9.75 9.21 10.21
C GLN A 269 11.21 8.80 10.06
N GLU A 270 12.16 9.74 10.12
CA GLU A 270 13.59 9.44 10.01
C GLU A 270 14.11 8.65 11.23
N GLU A 271 13.63 8.98 12.43
CA GLU A 271 13.92 8.18 13.63
C GLU A 271 13.40 6.75 13.52
N ALA A 272 12.14 6.59 13.09
CA ALA A 272 11.52 5.28 12.89
C ALA A 272 12.27 4.46 11.83
N LYS A 273 12.64 5.11 10.72
CA LYS A 273 13.43 4.51 9.64
C LYS A 273 14.76 3.98 10.14
N SER A 274 15.52 4.81 10.86
CA SER A 274 16.82 4.44 11.42
C SER A 274 16.69 3.28 12.41
N LYS A 275 15.81 3.43 13.42
CA LYS A 275 15.58 2.43 14.46
C LYS A 275 15.15 1.08 13.88
N ASN A 276 14.15 1.08 13.01
CA ASN A 276 13.61 -0.17 12.47
C ASN A 276 14.53 -0.78 11.40
N SER A 277 15.30 0.02 10.66
CA SER A 277 16.37 -0.49 9.80
C SER A 277 17.42 -1.26 10.58
N ALA A 278 17.89 -0.71 11.70
CA ALA A 278 18.83 -1.40 12.60
C ALA A 278 18.25 -2.73 13.13
N ARG A 279 16.97 -2.75 13.51
CA ARG A 279 16.27 -3.98 13.92
C ARG A 279 16.22 -5.02 12.81
N VAL A 280 15.89 -4.63 11.58
CA VAL A 280 15.85 -5.53 10.43
C VAL A 280 17.23 -6.14 10.16
N TYR A 281 18.30 -5.34 10.19
CA TYR A 281 19.67 -5.86 10.04
C TYR A 281 20.05 -6.82 11.17
N GLY A 282 19.75 -6.47 12.43
CA GLY A 282 20.01 -7.33 13.58
C GLY A 282 19.25 -8.66 13.52
N LEU A 283 18.01 -8.65 13.01
CA LEU A 283 17.23 -9.87 12.78
C LEU A 283 17.86 -10.74 11.68
N LEU A 284 18.26 -10.14 10.56
CA LEU A 284 18.90 -10.85 9.46
C LEU A 284 20.22 -11.50 9.89
N ASP A 285 21.02 -10.80 10.69
CA ASP A 285 22.28 -11.31 11.24
C ASP A 285 22.04 -12.47 12.21
N GLN A 286 21.11 -12.32 13.16
CA GLN A 286 20.76 -13.41 14.09
C GLN A 286 20.27 -14.67 13.37
N VAL A 287 19.46 -14.52 12.32
CA VAL A 287 19.02 -15.66 11.50
C VAL A 287 20.20 -16.29 10.78
N ARG A 288 21.14 -15.48 10.25
CA ARG A 288 22.33 -16.01 9.59
C ARG A 288 23.24 -16.77 10.55
N GLN A 289 23.45 -16.26 11.76
CA GLN A 289 24.18 -16.97 12.82
C GLN A 289 23.50 -18.29 13.16
N LEU A 290 22.17 -18.29 13.30
CA LEU A 290 21.41 -19.51 13.58
C LEU A 290 21.59 -20.56 12.45
N GLU A 291 21.61 -20.15 11.18
CA GLU A 291 21.89 -21.06 10.06
C GLU A 291 23.30 -21.66 10.15
N GLN A 292 24.31 -20.83 10.41
CA GLN A 292 25.71 -21.25 10.53
C GLN A 292 25.96 -22.16 11.72
N GLU A 293 25.24 -21.97 12.83
CA GLU A 293 25.34 -22.82 14.00
C GLU A 293 24.52 -24.13 13.88
N SER A 294 23.67 -24.27 12.84
CA SER A 294 22.77 -25.41 12.63
C SER A 294 23.12 -26.22 11.37
N TRP A 295 22.47 -25.93 10.24
CA TRP A 295 22.57 -26.70 9.01
C TRP A 295 23.69 -26.24 8.07
N ASP A 296 24.15 -24.99 8.19
CA ASP A 296 25.16 -24.37 7.32
C ASP A 296 26.56 -24.37 7.97
N ARG A 297 26.91 -25.49 8.62
CA ARG A 297 28.27 -25.81 9.10
C ARG A 297 28.84 -27.01 8.37
N LYS A 298 30.17 -27.08 8.25
CA LYS A 298 30.86 -28.11 7.46
C LYS A 298 30.62 -29.54 7.95
N ASP A 299 30.32 -29.70 9.23
CA ASP A 299 30.08 -30.95 9.95
C ASP A 299 28.60 -31.17 10.29
N ALA A 300 27.69 -30.48 9.60
CA ALA A 300 26.26 -30.57 9.89
C ALA A 300 25.71 -31.97 9.58
N VAL A 301 25.17 -32.63 10.60
CA VAL A 301 24.40 -33.88 10.50
C VAL A 301 23.00 -33.58 10.98
N GLU A 302 22.01 -33.94 10.16
CA GLU A 302 20.59 -33.72 10.44
C GLU A 302 20.14 -34.56 11.65
N ASP A 303 19.44 -33.94 12.59
CA ASP A 303 18.85 -34.65 13.72
C ASP A 303 17.53 -35.29 13.30
N MET A 304 17.55 -36.60 13.07
CA MET A 304 16.37 -37.38 12.66
C MET A 304 15.43 -37.69 13.83
N GLY A 305 15.61 -37.10 15.01
CA GLY A 305 14.73 -37.29 16.15
C GLY A 305 14.77 -38.72 16.66
N ALA A 306 15.92 -39.18 17.16
CA ALA A 306 15.97 -40.46 17.85
C ALA A 306 15.21 -40.33 19.18
N SER A 307 14.04 -40.99 19.29
CA SER A 307 13.35 -41.17 20.56
C SER A 307 14.28 -41.92 21.51
N LYS A 308 14.93 -41.19 22.43
CA LYS A 308 15.55 -41.81 23.59
C LYS A 308 14.43 -42.28 24.51
N ARG A 309 14.09 -43.57 24.39
CA ARG A 309 13.31 -44.30 25.39
C ARG A 309 14.06 -44.36 26.71
#